data_AF-A0A9P0LSJ2-F1
#
_entry.id   AF-A0A9P0LSJ2-F1
#
_cell.length_a   1.000
_cell.length_b   1.000
_cell.length_c   1.000
_cell.angle_alpha   90.00
_cell.angle_beta   90.00
_cell.angle_gamma   90.00
#
_symmetry.space_group_name_H-M   'P 1'
#
loop_
_entity.id
_entity.type
_entity.pdbx_description
1 polymer ?
#
loop_
_entity_poly.entity_id
_entity_poly.type
_entity_poly.pdbx_seq_one_letter_code
_entity_poly.pdbx_strand_id
1 'polypeptide(L)' 'MELLKVSKDKRALKFLKRRLGTHIRAKRKREELSNILTQMRKAQATHK' A
#
# COMPACT_ATOMS: atom_id res chain seq x y z
N MET A 1 2.61 5.93 0.61
CA MET A 1 2.62 4.98 -0.54
C MET A 1 4.03 4.56 -0.95
N GLU A 2 5.05 5.39 -0.78
CA GLU A 2 6.42 5.07 -1.21
C GLU A 2 6.95 3.74 -0.65
N LEU A 3 6.70 3.45 0.62
CA LEU A 3 7.12 2.19 1.24
C LEU A 3 6.58 0.94 0.52
N LEU A 4 5.38 1.01 -0.07
CA LEU A 4 4.79 -0.08 -0.86
C LEU A 4 5.34 -0.13 -2.29
N LYS A 5 5.83 0.99 -2.83
CA LYS A 5 6.50 1.02 -4.14
C LYS A 5 7.87 0.32 -4.11
N VAL A 6 8.58 0.42 -3.00
CA VAL A 6 9.90 -0.20 -2.76
C VAL A 6 9.83 -1.56 -2.05
N SER A 7 8.66 -2.20 -2.04
CA SER A 7 8.45 -3.53 -1.43
C SER A 7 8.81 -3.63 0.06
N LYS A 8 8.74 -2.53 0.82
CA LYS A 8 9.01 -2.49 2.27
C LYS A 8 7.73 -2.74 3.09
N ASP A 9 7.06 -3.86 2.84
CA ASP A 9 5.72 -4.17 3.38
C ASP A 9 5.66 -4.22 4.91
N LYS A 10 6.69 -4.75 5.56
CA LYS A 10 6.76 -4.81 7.04
C LYS A 10 6.86 -3.42 7.65
N ARG A 11 7.57 -2.49 6.99
CA ARG A 11 7.69 -1.09 7.43
C ARG A 11 6.39 -0.33 7.17
N ALA A 12 5.75 -0.55 6.02
CA ALA A 12 4.44 0.02 5.71
C ALA A 12 3.37 -0.42 6.73
N LEU A 13 3.36 -1.70 7.10
CA LEU A 13 2.43 -2.23 8.11
C LEU A 13 2.66 -1.63 9.50
N LYS A 14 3.92 -1.50 9.94
CA LYS A 14 4.25 -0.82 11.21
C LYS A 14 3.80 0.65 11.21
N PHE A 15 4.03 1.36 10.11
CA PHE A 15 3.60 2.74 9.95
C PHE A 15 2.08 2.87 10.02
N LEU A 16 1.35 2.02 9.27
CA LEU A 16 -0.11 2.01 9.27
C LEU A 16 -0.69 1.61 10.62
N LYS A 17 -0.10 0.63 11.32
CA LYS A 17 -0.50 0.26 12.69
C LYS A 17 -0.31 1.42 13.66
N ARG A 18 0.81 2.16 13.58
CA ARG A 18 1.05 3.34 14.42
C ARG A 18 0.04 4.47 14.17
N ARG A 19 -0.53 4.57 12.96
CA ARG A 19 -1.52 5.59 12.60
C ARG A 19 -2.97 5.16 12.87
N LEU A 20 -3.32 3.91 12.60
CA LEU A 20 -4.69 3.38 12.69
C LEU A 20 -4.98 2.63 14.00
N GLY A 21 -3.95 2.38 14.81
CA GLY A 21 -4.03 1.73 16.12
C GLY A 21 -4.04 0.19 16.04
N THR A 22 -4.88 -0.40 15.19
CA THR A 22 -5.08 -1.86 15.17
C THR A 22 -4.43 -2.54 13.97
N HIS A 23 -4.00 -3.81 14.17
CA HIS A 23 -3.36 -4.59 13.12
C HIS A 23 -4.31 -4.93 11.97
N ILE A 24 -5.58 -5.23 12.27
CA ILE A 24 -6.59 -5.58 11.26
C ILE A 24 -6.82 -4.40 10.31
N ARG A 25 -6.99 -3.18 10.86
CA ARG A 25 -7.15 -1.96 10.05
C ARG A 25 -5.91 -1.67 9.21
N ALA A 26 -4.73 -1.89 9.78
CA ALA A 26 -3.47 -1.71 9.07
C ALA A 26 -3.31 -2.69 7.90
N LYS A 27 -3.68 -3.97 8.06
CA LYS A 27 -3.67 -4.95 6.96
C LYS A 27 -4.65 -4.55 5.85
N ARG A 28 -5.89 -4.22 6.21
CA ARG A 28 -6.93 -3.80 5.25
C ARG A 28 -6.46 -2.57 4.45
N LYS A 29 -5.92 -1.55 5.14
CA LYS A 29 -5.44 -0.34 4.45
C LYS A 29 -4.21 -0.62 3.58
N ARG A 30 -3.34 -1.55 3.98
CA ARG A 30 -2.19 -1.96 3.17
C ARG A 30 -2.63 -2.62 1.86
N GLU A 31 -3.59 -3.55 1.93
CA GLU A 31 -4.14 -4.24 0.75
C GLU A 31 -4.83 -3.26 -0.20
N GLU A 32 -5.64 -2.34 0.32
CA GLU A 32 -6.26 -1.26 -0.46
C GLU A 32 -5.21 -0.43 -1.21
N LEU A 33 -4.14 -0.01 -0.54
CA LEU A 33 -3.05 0.76 -1.15
C LEU A 33 -2.27 -0.05 -2.21
N SER A 34 -2.07 -1.35 -2.00
CA SER A 34 -1.45 -2.22 -3.00
C SER A 34 -2.31 -2.38 -4.26
N ASN A 35 -3.63 -2.46 -4.10
CA ASN A 35 -4.56 -2.52 -5.23
C ASN A 35 -4.54 -1.23 -6.04
N ILE A 36 -4.55 -0.06 -5.37
CA ILE A 36 -4.42 1.25 -6.02
C ILE A 36 -3.11 1.34 -6.81
N LEU A 37 -1.98 0.91 -6.23
CA LEU A 37 -0.69 0.93 -6.94
C LEU A 37 -0.70 0.05 -8.20
N THR A 38 -1.37 -1.11 -8.14
CA THR A 38 -1.52 -1.99 -9.30
C THR A 38 -2.36 -1.33 -10.39
N GLN A 39 -3.47 -0.67 -10.02
CA GLN A 39 -4.31 0.07 -10.97
C GLN A 39 -3.55 1.24 -11.61
N MET A 40 -2.80 2.02 -10.83
CA MET A 40 -1.96 3.11 -11.35
C MET A 40 -0.91 2.61 -12.35
N ARG A 41 -0.26 1.46 -12.07
CA ARG A 41 0.71 0.85 -13.00
C ARG A 41 0.04 0.41 -14.31
N LYS A 42 -1.16 -0.16 -14.25
CA LYS A 42 -1.94 -0.56 -15.44
C LYS A 42 -2.33 0.65 -16.28
N ALA A 43 -2.85 1.71 -15.64
CA ALA A 43 -3.21 2.94 -16.33
C ALA A 43 -1.99 3.62 -17.01
N GLN A 44 -0.82 3.59 -16.37
CA GLN A 44 0.40 4.08 -17.00
C GLN A 44 0.84 3.24 -18.20
N ALA A 45 0.64 1.93 -18.16
CA ALA A 45 0.98 1.04 -19.26
C ALA A 45 0.08 1.22 -20.49
N THR A 46 -1.19 1.63 -20.29
CA THR A 46 -2.14 1.88 -21.40
C THR A 46 -1.92 3.21 -22.12
N HIS A 47 -1.23 4.16 -21.48
CA HIS A 47 -0.91 5.48 -22.06
C HIS A 47 0.48 5.53 -22.71
N LYS A 48 1.13 4.38 -22.88
CA LYS A 48 2.44 4.24 -23.52
C LYS A 48 2.28 3.53 -24.85
#